data_AF-A0A7W0QHV5-F1
#
_entry.id   AF-A0A7W0QHV5-F1
#
_cell.length_a   1.000
_cell.length_b   1.000
_cell.length_c   1.000
_cell.angle_alpha   90.00
_cell.angle_beta   90.00
_cell.angle_gamma   90.00
#
_symmetry.space_group_name_H-M   'P 1'
#
loop_
_entity.id
_entity.type
_entity.pdbx_description
1 polymer ?
#
loop_
_entity_poly.entity_id
_entity_poly.type
_entity_poly.pdbx_seq_one_letter_code
_entity_poly.pdbx_strand_id
1 'polypeptide(L)'
;SRVIGIESRGFILAAPVAYRLGAGFVPARKAGKLPWAVVRESYESEYGAEKLELHRDAIHPGERVLVIDDVLATGGTARAAAHLVEALGGIIVGLGFLVELSSLAGRERLGDRRVERLTEY
;
A
#
# COMPACT_ATOMS: atom_id res chain seq x y z
N SER A 1 -15.02 0.39 -3.33
CA SER A 1 -13.80 1.22 -3.51
C SER A 1 -13.06 1.27 -2.20
N ARG A 2 -11.75 1.06 -2.21
CA ARG A 2 -10.93 1.02 -1.00
C ARG A 2 -9.74 1.97 -1.10
N VAL A 3 -9.29 2.47 0.04
CA VAL A 3 -7.99 3.12 0.19
C VAL A 3 -7.18 2.32 1.20
N ILE A 4 -6.03 1.82 0.77
CA ILE A 4 -5.08 1.13 1.62
C ILE A 4 -4.11 2.16 2.19
N GLY A 5 -3.92 2.16 3.51
CA GLY A 5 -2.78 2.82 4.13
C GLY A 5 -1.73 1.79 4.53
N ILE A 6 -0.45 2.07 4.33
CA ILE A 6 0.65 1.22 4.80
C ILE A 6 1.07 1.65 6.21
N GLU A 7 1.26 0.69 7.11
CA GLU A 7 1.54 0.96 8.51
C GLU A 7 2.88 1.70 8.74
N SER A 8 2.97 2.66 9.67
CA SER A 8 1.87 3.32 10.42
C SER A 8 1.58 4.72 9.90
N ARG A 9 2.59 5.38 9.32
CA ARG A 9 2.50 6.78 8.88
C ARG A 9 1.57 6.95 7.69
N GLY A 10 1.52 5.97 6.78
CA GLY A 10 0.56 5.95 5.68
C GLY A 10 -0.90 6.04 6.15
N PHE A 11 -1.24 5.59 7.37
CA PHE A 11 -2.61 5.70 7.89
C PHE A 11 -3.06 7.14 8.09
N ILE A 12 -2.14 8.02 8.50
CA ILE A 12 -2.42 9.44 8.78
C ILE A 12 -2.90 10.14 7.50
N LEU A 13 -2.40 9.72 6.35
CA LEU A 13 -2.75 10.28 5.04
C LEU A 13 -3.89 9.49 4.36
N ALA A 14 -3.85 8.16 4.45
CA ALA A 14 -4.81 7.29 3.78
C ALA A 14 -6.23 7.41 4.35
N ALA A 15 -6.38 7.53 5.66
CA ALA A 15 -7.70 7.63 6.30
C ALA A 15 -8.49 8.88 5.85
N PRO A 16 -7.93 10.12 5.89
CA PRO A 16 -8.65 11.29 5.38
C PRO A 16 -8.88 11.24 3.86
N VAL A 17 -7.98 10.63 3.08
CA VAL A 17 -8.20 10.40 1.65
C VAL A 17 -9.39 9.46 1.43
N ALA A 18 -9.48 8.36 2.17
CA ALA A 18 -10.61 7.42 2.11
C ALA A 18 -11.93 8.13 2.43
N TYR A 19 -11.94 8.91 3.52
CA TYR A 19 -13.10 9.70 3.94
C TYR A 19 -13.54 10.67 2.84
N ARG A 20 -12.60 11.43 2.27
CA ARG A 20 -12.90 12.42 1.22
C ARG A 20 -13.44 11.79 -0.06
N LEU A 21 -13.02 10.57 -0.37
CA LEU A 21 -13.47 9.80 -1.54
C LEU A 21 -14.75 8.99 -1.30
N GLY A 22 -15.27 8.95 -0.07
CA GLY A 22 -16.39 8.06 0.29
C GLY A 22 -16.04 6.57 0.14
N ALA A 23 -14.76 6.22 0.31
CA ALA A 23 -14.24 4.86 0.16
C ALA A 23 -13.96 4.23 1.54
N GLY A 24 -13.93 2.90 1.59
CA GLY A 24 -13.51 2.17 2.79
C GLY A 24 -12.01 2.30 3.03
N PHE A 25 -11.60 2.64 4.25
CA PHE A 25 -10.19 2.58 4.65
C PHE A 25 -9.82 1.15 5.07
N VAL A 26 -8.64 0.69 4.64
CA VAL A 26 -8.11 -0.63 4.99
C VAL A 26 -6.64 -0.48 5.42
N PRO A 27 -6.26 -0.93 6.62
CA PRO A 27 -4.86 -0.90 7.07
C PRO A 27 -4.08 -2.11 6.54
N ALA A 28 -2.98 -1.87 5.82
CA ALA A 28 -1.93 -2.86 5.59
C ALA A 28 -0.93 -2.81 6.74
N ARG A 29 -0.69 -3.94 7.41
CA ARG A 29 0.05 -3.99 8.68
C ARG A 29 1.24 -4.93 8.64
N LYS A 30 2.23 -4.71 9.50
CA LYS A 30 3.28 -5.69 9.76
C LYS A 30 2.67 -6.97 10.34
N ALA A 31 3.37 -8.08 10.15
CA ALA A 31 2.86 -9.39 10.53
C ALA A 31 2.44 -9.52 12.01
N GLY A 32 1.28 -10.15 12.23
CA GLY A 32 0.76 -10.45 13.57
C GLY A 32 0.03 -9.31 14.26
N LYS A 33 -0.23 -8.20 13.54
CA LYS A 33 -0.96 -7.04 14.07
C LYS A 33 -2.45 -7.02 13.74
N LEU A 34 -2.89 -7.88 12.80
CA LEU A 34 -4.27 -7.99 12.37
C LEU A 34 -4.96 -9.16 13.10
N PRO A 35 -6.17 -8.95 13.68
CA PRO A 35 -6.82 -9.95 14.53
C PRO A 35 -7.58 -11.05 13.76
N TRP A 36 -7.78 -10.89 12.44
CA TRP A 36 -8.55 -11.82 11.63
C TRP A 36 -7.68 -12.57 10.61
N ALA A 37 -8.29 -13.45 9.80
CA ALA A 37 -7.60 -14.17 8.75
C ALA A 37 -6.94 -13.21 7.74
N VAL A 38 -5.67 -13.44 7.43
CA VAL A 38 -4.86 -12.55 6.56
C VAL A 38 -4.38 -13.22 5.28
N VAL A 39 -4.15 -12.40 4.26
CA VAL A 39 -3.15 -12.66 3.20
C VAL A 39 -1.85 -11.97 3.60
N ARG A 40 -0.72 -12.50 3.12
CA ARG A 40 0.60 -12.00 3.51
C ARG A 40 1.56 -12.02 2.34
N GLU A 41 2.37 -10.98 2.21
CA GLU A 41 3.44 -10.87 1.22
C GLU A 41 4.75 -10.53 1.92
N SER A 42 5.83 -11.20 1.51
CA SER A 42 7.18 -10.92 2.04
C SER A 42 7.88 -9.86 1.18
N TYR A 43 8.63 -8.98 1.81
CA TYR A 43 9.48 -8.01 1.12
C TYR A 43 10.82 -7.84 1.83
N GLU A 44 11.82 -7.38 1.09
CA GLU A 44 13.14 -7.08 1.64
C GLU A 44 13.17 -5.65 2.19
N SER A 45 13.63 -5.54 3.42
CA SER A 45 13.98 -4.28 4.08
C SER A 45 15.50 -4.23 4.32
N GLU A 46 15.99 -3.10 4.81
CA GLU A 46 17.40 -2.95 5.23
C GLU A 46 17.80 -3.87 6.40
N TYR A 47 16.82 -4.40 7.13
CA TYR A 47 17.03 -5.32 8.26
C TYR A 47 16.68 -6.78 7.94
N GLY A 48 16.48 -7.09 6.64
CA GLY A 48 16.11 -8.42 6.16
C GLY A 48 14.65 -8.54 5.75
N ALA A 49 14.16 -9.77 5.66
CA ALA A 49 12.82 -10.08 5.18
C ALA A 49 11.74 -9.68 6.20
N GLU A 50 10.87 -8.76 5.82
CA GLU A 50 9.66 -8.39 6.56
C GLU A 50 8.40 -8.90 5.83
N LYS A 51 7.26 -8.81 6.50
CA LYS A 51 5.97 -9.34 6.02
C LYS A 51 4.87 -8.30 6.22
N LEU A 52 4.16 -8.00 5.14
CA LEU A 52 2.98 -7.15 5.12
C LEU A 52 1.71 -8.02 5.07
N GLU A 53 0.66 -7.59 5.76
CA GLU A 53 -0.61 -8.31 5.88
C GLU A 53 -1.81 -7.41 5.58
N LEU A 54 -2.83 -8.03 4.97
CA LEU A 54 -4.18 -7.50 4.84
C LEU A 54 -5.18 -8.56 5.32
N HIS A 55 -6.31 -8.16 5.89
CA HIS A 55 -7.40 -9.12 6.11
C HIS A 55 -7.89 -9.69 4.78
N ARG A 56 -8.24 -10.99 4.76
CA ARG A 56 -8.71 -11.69 3.56
C ARG A 56 -10.02 -11.14 3.00
N ASP A 57 -10.83 -10.53 3.83
CA ASP A 57 -12.13 -9.93 3.50
C ASP A 57 -12.04 -8.40 3.27
N ALA A 58 -10.83 -7.82 3.32
CA ALA A 58 -10.65 -6.39 3.19
C ALA A 58 -10.89 -5.86 1.77
N ILE A 59 -10.84 -6.71 0.75
CA ILE A 59 -10.98 -6.32 -0.65
C ILE A 59 -11.78 -7.43 -1.34
N HIS A 60 -12.79 -7.03 -2.11
CA HIS A 60 -13.53 -7.95 -2.95
C HIS A 60 -13.08 -7.84 -4.42
N PRO A 61 -13.20 -8.93 -5.21
CA PRO A 61 -12.84 -8.93 -6.62
C PRO A 61 -13.49 -7.78 -7.40
N GLY A 62 -12.71 -7.09 -8.22
CA GLY A 62 -13.15 -5.95 -9.03
C GLY A 62 -13.22 -4.61 -8.28
N GLU A 63 -12.99 -4.57 -6.96
CA GLU A 63 -12.93 -3.31 -6.25
C GLU A 63 -11.76 -2.45 -6.72
N ARG A 64 -12.03 -1.16 -6.93
CA ARG A 64 -11.00 -0.15 -7.24
C ARG A 64 -10.27 0.24 -5.96
N VAL A 65 -8.96 0.14 -5.97
CA VAL A 65 -8.11 0.32 -4.79
C VAL A 65 -7.02 1.35 -5.04
N LEU A 66 -6.93 2.34 -4.15
CA LEU A 66 -5.85 3.32 -4.09
C LEU A 66 -4.94 2.96 -2.92
N VAL A 67 -3.62 2.89 -3.15
CA VAL A 67 -2.64 2.69 -2.08
C VAL A 67 -2.02 4.04 -1.72
N ILE A 68 -1.99 4.38 -0.43
CA ILE A 68 -1.42 5.64 0.07
C ILE A 68 -0.37 5.33 1.13
N ASP A 69 0.77 5.99 1.02
CA ASP A 69 1.82 5.99 2.05
C ASP A 69 2.48 7.37 2.16
N ASP A 70 3.30 7.57 3.19
CA ASP A 70 4.02 8.84 3.35
C ASP A 70 5.24 8.94 2.42
N VAL A 71 6.07 7.90 2.33
CA VAL A 71 7.34 7.95 1.58
C VAL A 71 7.48 6.79 0.60
N LEU A 72 7.73 7.10 -0.67
CA LEU A 72 8.26 6.15 -1.64
C LEU A 72 9.80 6.14 -1.58
N ALA A 73 10.37 5.11 -0.94
CA ALA A 73 11.81 4.86 -0.89
C ALA A 73 12.20 3.84 -1.97
N THR A 74 12.60 2.63 -1.59
CA THR A 74 12.95 1.54 -2.53
C THR A 74 11.74 0.90 -3.21
N GLY A 75 10.51 1.26 -2.82
CA GLY A 75 9.27 0.70 -3.37
C GLY A 75 8.90 -0.71 -2.88
N GLY A 76 9.69 -1.32 -1.98
CA GLY A 76 9.44 -2.69 -1.50
C GLY A 76 8.09 -2.89 -0.81
N THR A 77 7.75 -2.01 0.13
CA THR A 77 6.46 -2.05 0.87
C THR A 77 5.27 -1.76 -0.04
N ALA A 78 5.39 -0.76 -0.91
CA ALA A 78 4.37 -0.40 -1.89
C ALA A 78 4.09 -1.55 -2.88
N ARG A 79 5.14 -2.22 -3.37
CA ARG A 79 4.99 -3.43 -4.21
C ARG A 79 4.29 -4.55 -3.45
N ALA A 80 4.67 -4.79 -2.19
CA ALA A 80 4.03 -5.82 -1.38
C ALA A 80 2.54 -5.53 -1.15
N ALA A 81 2.19 -4.27 -0.86
CA ALA A 81 0.80 -3.84 -0.75
C ALA A 81 0.04 -4.06 -2.06
N ALA A 82 0.64 -3.69 -3.20
CA ALA A 82 0.05 -3.91 -4.51
C ALA A 82 -0.23 -5.38 -4.80
N HIS A 83 0.74 -6.27 -4.55
CA HIS A 83 0.55 -7.71 -4.73
C HIS A 83 -0.57 -8.28 -3.86
N LEU A 84 -0.68 -7.83 -2.60
CA LEU A 84 -1.77 -8.28 -1.73
C LEU A 84 -3.14 -7.83 -2.22
N VAL A 85 -3.23 -6.60 -2.74
CA VAL A 85 -4.46 -6.08 -3.36
C VAL A 85 -4.86 -6.93 -4.57
N GLU A 86 -3.91 -7.20 -5.46
CA GLU A 86 -4.13 -7.99 -6.68
C GLU A 86 -4.47 -9.45 -6.35
N ALA A 87 -3.83 -10.04 -5.32
CA ALA A 87 -4.13 -11.39 -4.85
C ALA A 87 -5.56 -11.55 -4.28
N LEU A 88 -6.15 -10.46 -3.78
CA LEU A 88 -7.56 -10.41 -3.35
C LEU A 88 -8.52 -10.05 -4.50
N GLY A 89 -8.01 -9.90 -5.72
CA GLY A 89 -8.78 -9.54 -6.92
C GLY A 89 -9.10 -8.05 -7.04
N GLY A 90 -8.45 -7.20 -6.24
CA GLY A 90 -8.58 -5.75 -6.34
C GLY A 90 -7.86 -5.17 -7.56
N ILE A 91 -8.39 -4.07 -8.08
CA ILE A 91 -7.82 -3.32 -9.21
C ILE A 91 -7.13 -2.08 -8.66
N ILE A 92 -5.80 -2.03 -8.77
CA ILE A 92 -5.02 -0.87 -8.35
C ILE A 92 -5.26 0.28 -9.34
N VAL A 93 -5.83 1.37 -8.85
CA VAL A 93 -6.05 2.58 -9.67
C VAL A 93 -4.90 3.59 -9.57
N GLY A 94 -4.01 3.39 -8.59
CA GLY A 94 -2.79 4.15 -8.41
C GLY A 94 -2.16 3.93 -7.04
N LEU A 95 -0.93 4.42 -6.90
CA LEU A 95 -0.20 4.54 -5.64
C LEU A 95 0.13 6.02 -5.43
N GLY A 96 -0.21 6.57 -4.27
CA GLY A 96 0.03 7.96 -3.91
C GLY A 96 0.96 8.08 -2.72
N PHE A 97 1.94 8.97 -2.84
CA PHE A 97 2.93 9.24 -1.79
C PHE A 97 2.99 10.73 -1.48
N LEU A 98 3.28 11.08 -0.22
CA LEU A 98 3.58 12.47 0.12
C LEU A 98 4.96 12.85 -0.45
N VAL A 99 5.96 12.01 -0.22
CA VAL A 99 7.36 12.24 -0.61
C VAL A 99 7.88 11.04 -1.41
N GLU A 100 8.69 11.30 -2.43
CA GLU A 100 9.53 10.30 -3.10
C GLU A 100 11.01 10.58 -2.85
N LEU A 101 11.79 9.54 -2.57
CA LEU A 101 13.25 9.59 -2.56
C LEU A 101 13.75 9.09 -3.91
N SER A 102 13.87 10.00 -4.88
CA SER A 102 14.10 9.68 -6.30
C SER A 102 15.43 8.94 -6.51
N SER A 103 16.42 9.20 -5.65
CA SER A 103 17.72 8.51 -5.65
C SER A 103 17.64 7.00 -5.38
N LEU A 104 16.52 6.49 -4.84
CA LEU A 104 16.33 5.07 -4.52
C LEU A 104 15.54 4.29 -5.59
N ALA A 105 15.16 4.96 -6.69
CA ALA A 105 14.51 4.34 -7.86
C ALA A 105 13.26 3.48 -7.54
N GLY A 106 12.48 3.87 -6.51
CA GLY A 106 11.37 3.05 -6.02
C GLY A 106 10.29 2.73 -7.05
N ARG A 107 10.07 3.63 -8.02
CA ARG A 107 9.09 3.44 -9.12
C ARG A 107 9.38 2.22 -9.98
N GLU A 108 10.65 1.86 -10.17
CA GLU A 108 11.04 0.71 -11.01
C GLU A 108 10.45 -0.60 -10.47
N ARG A 109 10.26 -0.70 -9.16
CA ARG A 109 9.65 -1.88 -8.51
C ARG A 109 8.12 -1.92 -8.63
N LEU A 110 7.49 -0.86 -9.12
CA LEU A 110 6.02 -0.74 -9.18
C LEU A 110 5.47 -1.04 -10.58
N GLY A 111 6.33 -1.27 -11.58
CA GLY A 111 5.93 -1.59 -12.95
C GLY A 111 5.13 -0.46 -13.61
N ASP A 112 4.13 -0.82 -14.41
CA ASP A 112 3.30 0.14 -15.15
C ASP A 112 2.20 0.79 -14.29
N ARG A 113 2.20 0.56 -12.97
CA ARG A 113 1.18 1.11 -12.08
C ARG A 113 1.34 2.63 -12.03
N ARG A 114 0.22 3.35 -12.03
CA ARG A 114 0.22 4.81 -11.86
C ARG A 114 0.77 5.18 -10.49
N VAL A 115 1.82 6.00 -10.47
CA VAL A 115 2.44 6.51 -9.24
C VAL A 115 2.39 8.02 -9.21
N GLU A 116 1.84 8.57 -8.13
CA GLU A 116 1.74 10.01 -7.88
C GLU A 116 2.50 10.37 -6.60
N ARG A 117 3.14 11.54 -6.60
CA ARG A 117 3.80 12.12 -5.43
C ARG A 117 3.46 13.60 -5.29
N LEU A 118 3.57 14.15 -4.08
CA LEU A 118 3.43 15.59 -3.87
C LEU A 118 4.77 16.34 -3.89
N THR A 119 5.85 15.72 -3.43
CA THR A 119 7.23 16.28 -3.50
C THR A 119 8.27 15.17 -3.69
N GLU A 120 9.49 15.52 -4.11
CA GLU A 120 10.63 14.60 -4.21
C GLU A 120 11.91 15.17 -3.60
N TYR A 121 12.82 14.26 -3.23
CA TYR A 121 14.20 14.53 -2.82
C TYR A 121 15.18 13.53 -3.47
#